data_AF-G4F537-F1
#
_entry.id   AF-G4F537-F1
#
_cell.length_a   1.000
_cell.length_b   1.000
_cell.length_c   1.000
_cell.angle_alpha   90.00
_cell.angle_beta   90.00
_cell.angle_gamma   90.00
#
_symmetry.space_group_name_H-M   'P 1'
#
loop_
_entity.id
_entity.type
_entity.pdbx_description
1 polymer ?
#
loop_
_entity_poly.entity_id
_entity_poly.type
_entity_poly.pdbx_seq_one_letter_code
_entity_poly.pdbx_strand_id
1 'polypeptide(L)'
;MYRTIFIKPKLIDSGESYWAMFYCSILKTIAYQKNLEYRLKTSSLQEYRGTLNYPANFFNKMKNNIRNHGFEYLMIDYLRSVDGIDARDKLVSELLFQYGIHDFEYTHLNIFKLGEDSSLYRMIEQFDDPDVKILTPLEHHAFSRMGRILCNGQTRPVSKVAESFLHSDLLIMVSDGKNHTYGFVGEVEGHHGEQLFRSSYYEKNGGIKGRYTTFAIGASDRKKFDDVVIKDNIVLAKDEKGRLILHFSNSNAFFKSFKHAINNMELCLSGHFSNVEGLDDSHNKILSIVESGWEKNVQDLIYNLEKIIEYDIDLNEYSYQTDSDEGDVIWKPSPIAIANQYYLHKLNSVG
;
A
#
# COMPACT_ATOMS: atom_id res chain seq x y z
N MET A 1 28.72 -1.93 -3.31
CA MET A 1 28.17 -1.26 -2.12
C MET A 1 26.79 -0.77 -2.50
N TYR A 2 25.73 -1.27 -1.88
CA TYR A 2 24.37 -0.84 -2.20
C TYR A 2 24.16 0.56 -1.62
N ARG A 3 23.58 1.47 -2.42
CA ARG A 3 23.38 2.87 -2.02
C ARG A 3 22.03 3.00 -1.33
N THR A 4 22.02 3.38 -0.04
CA THR A 4 20.79 3.85 0.61
C THR A 4 20.42 5.23 0.06
N ILE A 5 19.17 5.39 -0.32
CA ILE A 5 18.62 6.63 -0.90
C ILE A 5 17.69 7.26 0.13
N PHE A 6 17.95 8.51 0.50
CA PHE A 6 16.99 9.29 1.30
C PHE A 6 15.85 9.75 0.41
N ILE A 7 14.61 9.49 0.85
CA ILE A 7 13.44 10.13 0.29
C ILE A 7 13.33 11.50 0.95
N LYS A 8 13.28 12.55 0.14
CA LYS A 8 13.21 13.92 0.67
C LYS A 8 11.91 14.07 1.45
N PRO A 9 11.96 14.66 2.66
CA PRO A 9 10.73 15.05 3.35
C PRO A 9 10.01 16.09 2.49
N LYS A 10 8.77 15.79 2.11
CA LYS A 10 7.86 16.76 1.50
C LYS A 10 7.16 17.55 2.61
N LEU A 11 6.86 18.82 2.35
CA LEU A 11 5.91 19.56 3.17
C LEU A 11 4.53 18.94 2.99
N ILE A 12 3.77 18.84 4.07
CA ILE A 12 2.38 18.39 4.00
C ILE A 12 1.60 19.48 3.27
N ASP A 13 1.12 19.18 2.08
CA ASP A 13 0.40 20.15 1.24
C ASP A 13 -1.00 20.43 1.82
N SER A 14 -1.62 19.40 2.39
CA SER A 14 -2.96 19.46 3.01
C SER A 14 -3.02 18.62 4.29
N GLY A 15 -3.13 19.29 5.43
CA GLY A 15 -3.23 18.61 6.74
C GLY A 15 -4.47 17.73 6.86
N GLU A 16 -5.58 18.09 6.20
CA GLU A 16 -6.81 17.29 6.23
C GLU A 16 -6.65 15.99 5.45
N SER A 17 -6.11 16.05 4.23
CA SER A 17 -5.74 14.87 3.43
C SER A 17 -4.81 13.93 4.22
N TYR A 18 -3.77 14.50 4.82
CA TYR A 18 -2.78 13.79 5.63
C TYR A 18 -3.41 12.98 6.77
N TRP A 19 -4.27 13.61 7.57
CA TRP A 19 -4.94 12.92 8.67
C TRP A 19 -6.02 11.95 8.16
N ALA A 20 -6.76 12.30 7.10
CA ALA A 20 -7.79 11.46 6.50
C ALA A 20 -7.22 10.10 6.06
N MET A 21 -6.01 10.07 5.47
CA MET A 21 -5.33 8.81 5.09
C MET A 21 -5.16 7.85 6.27
N PHE A 22 -4.73 8.34 7.43
CA PHE A 22 -4.52 7.46 8.59
C PHE A 22 -5.82 6.88 9.11
N TYR A 23 -6.84 7.72 9.34
CA TYR A 23 -8.13 7.24 9.81
C TYR A 23 -8.80 6.31 8.80
N CYS A 24 -8.71 6.64 7.51
CA CYS A 24 -9.22 5.80 6.43
C CYS A 24 -8.56 4.42 6.46
N SER A 25 -7.22 4.34 6.54
CA SER A 25 -6.50 3.06 6.58
C SER A 25 -6.87 2.19 7.79
N ILE A 26 -7.09 2.79 8.97
CA ILE A 26 -7.52 2.08 10.17
C ILE A 26 -8.93 1.52 9.99
N LEU A 27 -9.85 2.32 9.44
CA LEU A 27 -11.23 1.88 9.19
C LEU A 27 -11.30 0.82 8.09
N LYS A 28 -10.52 0.94 7.02
CA LYS A 28 -10.34 -0.12 6.00
C LYS A 28 -9.87 -1.42 6.64
N THR A 29 -8.94 -1.35 7.59
CA THR A 29 -8.49 -2.53 8.33
C THR A 29 -9.62 -3.15 9.13
N ILE A 30 -10.35 -2.37 9.92
CA ILE A 30 -11.49 -2.85 10.72
C ILE A 30 -12.57 -3.50 9.83
N ALA A 31 -12.84 -2.91 8.67
CA ALA A 31 -13.89 -3.35 7.76
C ALA A 31 -13.50 -4.58 6.92
N TYR A 32 -12.27 -4.62 6.40
CA TYR A 32 -11.89 -5.56 5.34
C TYR A 32 -10.95 -6.68 5.79
N GLN A 33 -10.23 -6.51 6.91
CA GLN A 33 -9.29 -7.52 7.38
C GLN A 33 -10.02 -8.69 8.06
N LYS A 34 -9.87 -9.90 7.51
CA LYS A 34 -10.64 -11.09 7.89
C LYS A 34 -10.08 -11.83 9.09
N ASN A 35 -8.80 -11.66 9.41
CA ASN A 35 -8.11 -12.38 10.49
C ASN A 35 -7.97 -11.58 11.79
N LEU A 36 -8.66 -10.44 11.92
CA LEU A 36 -8.76 -9.72 13.19
C LEU A 36 -9.45 -10.59 14.25
N GLU A 37 -8.93 -10.56 15.49
CA GLU A 37 -9.47 -11.35 16.62
C GLU A 37 -10.94 -11.00 16.91
N TYR A 38 -11.26 -9.70 16.89
CA TYR A 38 -12.59 -9.16 17.05
C TYR A 38 -12.96 -8.43 15.76
N ARG A 39 -13.71 -9.09 14.88
CA ARG A 39 -14.07 -8.53 13.56
C ARG A 39 -15.27 -7.61 13.65
N LEU A 40 -15.34 -6.61 12.77
CA LEU A 40 -16.58 -5.89 12.55
C LEU A 40 -17.62 -6.83 11.94
N LYS A 41 -18.68 -7.15 12.71
CA LYS A 41 -19.85 -7.93 12.25
C LYS A 41 -21.08 -7.06 12.02
N THR A 42 -20.98 -5.80 12.41
CA THR A 42 -22.04 -4.80 12.46
C THR A 42 -21.81 -3.77 11.36
N SER A 43 -22.75 -2.83 11.22
CA SER A 43 -22.66 -1.82 10.16
C SER A 43 -21.88 -0.58 10.60
N SER A 44 -21.93 -0.23 11.89
CA SER A 44 -21.33 0.99 12.44
C SER A 44 -20.29 0.73 13.53
N LEU A 45 -19.50 1.76 13.85
CA LEU A 45 -18.49 1.71 14.92
C LEU A 45 -19.13 1.73 16.31
N GLN A 46 -20.29 2.39 16.46
CA GLN A 46 -21.07 2.36 17.70
C GLN A 46 -21.54 0.94 18.05
N GLU A 47 -22.11 0.22 17.08
CA GLU A 47 -22.54 -1.18 17.25
C GLU A 47 -21.34 -2.11 17.50
N TYR A 48 -20.23 -1.84 16.81
CA TYR A 48 -18.99 -2.58 16.99
C TYR A 48 -18.46 -2.49 18.41
N ARG A 49 -18.42 -1.27 18.97
CA ARG A 49 -18.10 -1.02 20.38
C ARG A 49 -19.11 -1.70 21.32
N GLY A 50 -20.40 -1.66 20.98
CA GLY A 50 -21.48 -2.21 21.80
C GLY A 50 -21.62 -3.73 21.77
N THR A 51 -20.76 -4.44 21.03
CA THR A 51 -20.86 -5.90 20.88
C THR A 51 -20.52 -6.60 22.21
N LEU A 52 -21.53 -7.17 22.87
CA LEU A 52 -21.43 -7.76 24.22
C LEU A 52 -20.38 -8.87 24.37
N ASN A 53 -20.05 -9.58 23.28
CA ASN A 53 -19.04 -10.64 23.30
C ASN A 53 -17.60 -10.12 23.25
N TYR A 54 -17.40 -8.81 23.06
CA TYR A 54 -16.07 -8.20 23.02
C TYR A 54 -15.70 -7.66 24.40
N PRO A 55 -14.48 -7.92 24.89
CA PRO A 55 -14.01 -7.31 26.12
C PRO A 55 -13.92 -5.79 25.97
N ALA A 56 -14.08 -5.03 27.07
CA ALA A 56 -14.08 -3.57 27.02
C ALA A 56 -12.83 -2.93 26.36
N ASN A 57 -11.69 -3.65 26.33
CA ASN A 57 -10.43 -3.24 25.73
C ASN A 57 -10.04 -4.06 24.49
N PHE A 58 -11.02 -4.62 23.77
CA PHE A 58 -10.77 -5.52 22.63
C PHE A 58 -9.84 -4.92 21.56
N PHE A 59 -9.94 -3.60 21.32
CA PHE A 59 -9.10 -2.93 20.33
C PHE A 59 -7.62 -2.94 20.72
N ASN A 60 -7.30 -2.76 22.01
CA ASN A 60 -5.91 -2.84 22.50
C ASN A 60 -5.28 -4.21 22.17
N LYS A 61 -6.06 -5.31 22.28
CA LYS A 61 -5.58 -6.66 21.95
C LYS A 61 -5.25 -6.82 20.46
N MET A 62 -5.92 -6.08 19.59
CA MET A 62 -5.67 -6.11 18.14
C MET A 62 -4.74 -5.00 17.66
N LYS A 63 -4.29 -4.10 18.52
CA LYS A 63 -3.55 -2.90 18.14
C LYS A 63 -2.32 -3.18 17.28
N ASN A 64 -1.60 -4.27 17.56
CA ASN A 64 -0.45 -4.68 16.73
C ASN A 64 -0.89 -5.18 15.35
N ASN A 65 -1.99 -5.93 15.26
CA ASN A 65 -2.56 -6.36 13.98
C ASN A 65 -3.10 -5.17 13.18
N ILE A 66 -3.78 -4.22 13.85
CA ILE A 66 -4.23 -2.96 13.24
C ILE A 66 -3.04 -2.14 12.76
N ARG A 67 -1.95 -2.07 13.54
CA ARG A 67 -0.72 -1.40 13.11
C ARG A 67 -0.09 -2.08 11.91
N ASN A 68 -0.06 -3.41 11.85
CA ASN A 68 0.52 -4.13 10.73
C ASN A 68 -0.33 -3.99 9.47
N HIS A 69 -1.57 -4.49 9.52
CA HIS A 69 -2.47 -4.48 8.36
C HIS A 69 -2.93 -3.07 7.99
N GLY A 70 -3.15 -2.19 8.96
CA GLY A 70 -3.41 -0.78 8.69
C GLY A 70 -2.27 -0.09 7.97
N PHE A 71 -1.02 -0.53 8.18
CA PHE A 71 0.09 -0.03 7.38
C PHE A 71 0.02 -0.51 5.93
N GLU A 72 -0.43 -1.74 5.66
CA GLU A 72 -0.69 -2.22 4.29
C GLU A 72 -1.72 -1.33 3.58
N TYR A 73 -2.87 -1.08 4.21
CA TYR A 73 -3.91 -0.21 3.65
C TYR A 73 -3.41 1.25 3.51
N LEU A 74 -2.64 1.74 4.48
CA LEU A 74 -2.07 3.08 4.43
C LEU A 74 -1.11 3.23 3.24
N MET A 75 -0.30 2.22 2.94
CA MET A 75 0.64 2.30 1.82
C MET A 75 -0.06 2.31 0.46
N ILE A 76 -1.26 1.72 0.34
CA ILE A 76 -2.07 1.83 -0.87
C ILE A 76 -2.48 3.28 -1.11
N ASP A 77 -3.02 3.95 -0.10
CA ASP A 77 -3.49 5.33 -0.24
C ASP A 77 -2.31 6.31 -0.31
N TYR A 78 -1.29 6.14 0.54
CA TYR A 78 -0.11 6.99 0.58
C TYR A 78 0.61 7.02 -0.77
N LEU A 79 0.93 5.88 -1.37
CA LEU A 79 1.66 5.82 -2.64
C LEU A 79 0.84 6.33 -3.82
N ARG A 80 -0.49 6.47 -3.71
CA ARG A 80 -1.35 7.13 -4.70
C ARG A 80 -1.56 8.62 -4.41
N SER A 81 -1.25 9.07 -3.20
CA SER A 81 -1.46 10.44 -2.74
C SER A 81 -0.38 11.41 -3.20
N VAL A 82 -0.70 12.69 -3.16
CA VAL A 82 0.25 13.79 -3.38
C VAL A 82 1.41 13.77 -2.35
N ASP A 83 1.17 13.29 -1.13
CA ASP A 83 2.19 13.15 -0.07
C ASP A 83 3.18 12.00 -0.34
N GLY A 84 2.79 11.01 -1.15
CA GLY A 84 3.60 9.82 -1.44
C GLY A 84 4.37 9.85 -2.75
N ILE A 85 4.22 10.89 -3.58
CA ILE A 85 4.84 11.03 -4.91
C ILE A 85 6.34 10.71 -4.86
N ASP A 86 7.11 11.37 -3.99
CA ASP A 86 8.57 11.20 -3.93
C ASP A 86 8.98 9.75 -3.57
N ALA A 87 8.24 9.12 -2.66
CA ALA A 87 8.49 7.74 -2.26
C ALA A 87 8.10 6.76 -3.37
N ARG A 88 6.91 6.95 -3.98
CA ARG A 88 6.40 6.17 -5.10
C ARG A 88 7.35 6.24 -6.29
N ASP A 89 7.63 7.44 -6.79
CA ASP A 89 8.44 7.66 -7.99
C ASP A 89 9.84 7.10 -7.81
N LYS A 90 10.44 7.29 -6.63
CA LYS A 90 11.76 6.72 -6.35
C LYS A 90 11.73 5.19 -6.29
N LEU A 91 10.72 4.60 -5.65
CA LEU A 91 10.58 3.14 -5.60
C LEU A 91 10.36 2.55 -7.00
N VAL A 92 9.42 3.09 -7.77
CA VAL A 92 9.07 2.62 -9.11
C VAL A 92 10.23 2.80 -10.08
N SER A 93 10.89 3.96 -10.10
CA SER A 93 12.04 4.19 -10.97
C SER A 93 13.22 3.25 -10.67
N GLU A 94 13.53 3.00 -9.39
CA GLU A 94 14.59 2.06 -9.02
C GLU A 94 14.21 0.61 -9.32
N LEU A 95 12.93 0.25 -9.19
CA LEU A 95 12.42 -1.07 -9.60
C LEU A 95 12.62 -1.25 -11.11
N LEU A 96 12.12 -0.34 -11.94
CA LEU A 96 12.28 -0.39 -13.39
C LEU A 96 13.76 -0.43 -13.80
N PHE A 97 14.58 0.44 -13.21
CA PHE A 97 16.01 0.51 -13.47
C PHE A 97 16.72 -0.82 -13.17
N GLN A 98 16.37 -1.49 -12.06
CA GLN A 98 16.94 -2.78 -11.68
C GLN A 98 16.67 -3.88 -12.71
N TYR A 99 15.59 -3.76 -13.48
CA TYR A 99 15.22 -4.70 -14.55
C TYR A 99 15.68 -4.25 -15.95
N GLY A 100 16.53 -3.21 -16.04
CA GLY A 100 17.03 -2.70 -17.32
C GLY A 100 15.98 -1.95 -18.14
N ILE A 101 14.88 -1.54 -17.51
CA ILE A 101 13.83 -0.74 -18.14
C ILE A 101 14.23 0.73 -17.92
N HIS A 102 14.89 1.28 -18.93
CA HIS A 102 15.33 2.67 -18.98
C HIS A 102 14.33 3.49 -19.81
N ASP A 103 14.27 4.79 -19.53
CA ASP A 103 13.43 5.75 -20.28
C ASP A 103 11.93 5.41 -20.32
N PHE A 104 11.44 4.69 -19.29
CA PHE A 104 10.03 4.40 -19.10
C PHE A 104 9.37 5.48 -18.24
N GLU A 105 8.62 6.36 -18.89
CA GLU A 105 7.76 7.32 -18.23
C GLU A 105 6.38 6.68 -18.03
N TYR A 106 6.10 6.27 -16.79
CA TYR A 106 4.80 5.72 -16.47
C TYR A 106 3.80 6.87 -16.28
N THR A 107 2.69 6.78 -16.99
CA THR A 107 1.60 7.77 -16.97
C THR A 107 0.39 7.24 -16.21
N HIS A 108 0.37 5.93 -15.91
CA HIS A 108 -0.71 5.28 -15.17
C HIS A 108 -0.17 4.38 -14.06
N LEU A 109 -0.90 4.31 -12.94
CA LEU A 109 -0.54 3.60 -11.72
C LEU A 109 -1.75 2.89 -11.11
N ASN A 110 -1.51 1.73 -10.51
CA ASN A 110 -2.42 1.17 -9.51
C ASN A 110 -1.69 0.38 -8.43
N ILE A 111 -2.34 0.22 -7.28
CA ILE A 111 -1.81 -0.52 -6.13
C ILE A 111 -2.90 -1.41 -5.54
N PHE A 112 -2.73 -2.73 -5.62
CA PHE A 112 -3.72 -3.68 -5.15
C PHE A 112 -3.27 -4.35 -3.86
N LYS A 113 -4.23 -4.65 -2.98
CA LYS A 113 -4.04 -5.56 -1.84
C LYS A 113 -4.17 -7.01 -2.33
N LEU A 114 -3.10 -7.78 -2.19
CA LEU A 114 -3.01 -9.18 -2.61
C LEU A 114 -3.11 -10.20 -1.46
N GLY A 115 -3.15 -9.76 -0.20
CA GLY A 115 -3.27 -10.70 0.93
C GLY A 115 -4.66 -11.33 1.00
N GLU A 116 -4.75 -12.67 0.97
CA GLU A 116 -6.01 -13.44 1.07
C GLU A 116 -6.81 -13.15 2.35
N ASP A 117 -6.10 -12.68 3.38
CA ASP A 117 -6.63 -12.26 4.67
C ASP A 117 -7.41 -10.94 4.60
N SER A 118 -7.43 -10.25 3.45
CA SER A 118 -8.28 -9.09 3.18
C SER A 118 -9.47 -9.45 2.29
N SER A 119 -10.64 -8.84 2.50
CA SER A 119 -11.76 -8.97 1.55
C SER A 119 -11.48 -8.31 0.20
N LEU A 120 -10.55 -7.35 0.14
CA LEU A 120 -10.14 -6.70 -1.11
C LEU A 120 -9.36 -7.65 -2.03
N TYR A 121 -8.82 -8.76 -1.50
CA TYR A 121 -8.15 -9.80 -2.29
C TYR A 121 -8.96 -10.21 -3.53
N ARG A 122 -10.27 -10.43 -3.35
CA ARG A 122 -11.15 -10.91 -4.43
C ARG A 122 -11.51 -9.84 -5.44
N MET A 123 -11.26 -8.57 -5.14
CA MET A 123 -11.57 -7.50 -6.09
C MET A 123 -10.73 -7.62 -7.35
N ILE A 124 -9.47 -8.09 -7.23
CA ILE A 124 -8.61 -8.28 -8.41
C ILE A 124 -9.13 -9.36 -9.36
N GLU A 125 -9.82 -10.37 -8.82
CA GLU A 125 -10.41 -11.48 -9.59
C GLU A 125 -11.63 -11.04 -10.42
N GLN A 126 -12.23 -9.88 -10.10
CA GLN A 126 -13.47 -9.40 -10.73
C GLN A 126 -13.24 -8.56 -11.98
N PHE A 127 -11.99 -8.27 -12.32
CA PHE A 127 -11.67 -7.37 -13.40
C PHE A 127 -11.49 -8.11 -14.74
N ASP A 128 -11.83 -7.45 -15.86
CA ASP A 128 -11.67 -7.96 -17.24
C ASP A 128 -10.21 -7.98 -17.72
N ASP A 129 -9.61 -9.18 -17.79
CA ASP A 129 -8.19 -9.51 -18.03
C ASP A 129 -7.36 -8.67 -19.06
N PRO A 130 -6.61 -7.62 -18.67
CA PRO A 130 -5.40 -7.24 -19.36
C PRO A 130 -4.24 -8.11 -18.88
N ASP A 131 -3.29 -8.33 -19.78
CA ASP A 131 -2.02 -8.97 -19.42
C ASP A 131 -1.08 -7.97 -18.75
N VAL A 132 -0.49 -8.37 -17.62
CA VAL A 132 0.56 -7.62 -16.93
C VAL A 132 1.84 -8.43 -16.90
N LYS A 133 2.96 -7.79 -17.23
CA LYS A 133 4.29 -8.39 -17.07
C LYS A 133 4.76 -8.22 -15.63
N ILE A 134 4.54 -9.24 -14.80
CA ILE A 134 5.02 -9.28 -13.42
C ILE A 134 6.51 -9.56 -13.41
N LEU A 135 7.31 -8.60 -12.95
CA LEU A 135 8.76 -8.76 -12.79
C LEU A 135 9.05 -9.43 -11.45
N THR A 136 9.95 -10.41 -11.45
CA THR A 136 10.35 -11.17 -10.25
C THR A 136 11.85 -11.01 -9.99
N PRO A 137 12.35 -11.21 -8.75
CA PRO A 137 13.77 -11.04 -8.43
C PRO A 137 14.71 -11.76 -9.41
N LEU A 138 15.82 -11.10 -9.76
CA LEU A 138 16.86 -11.69 -10.58
C LEU A 138 17.47 -12.88 -9.84
N GLU A 139 17.36 -14.09 -10.40
CA GLU A 139 18.18 -15.20 -9.90
C GLU A 139 19.63 -14.94 -10.29
N HIS A 140 20.51 -14.74 -9.31
CA HIS A 140 21.95 -14.78 -9.54
C HIS A 140 22.35 -16.22 -9.89
N HIS A 141 22.18 -16.62 -11.15
CA HIS A 141 22.82 -17.84 -11.63
C HIS A 141 24.34 -17.60 -11.68
N ALA A 142 25.10 -18.35 -10.88
CA ALA A 142 26.56 -18.28 -10.83
C ALA A 142 27.25 -18.61 -12.19
N PHE A 143 26.51 -19.07 -13.20
CA PHE A 143 27.01 -19.35 -14.54
C PHE A 143 25.95 -19.02 -15.59
N SER A 144 25.93 -17.78 -16.07
CA SER A 144 25.36 -17.44 -17.38
C SER A 144 26.51 -17.08 -18.32
N ARG A 145 26.87 -17.99 -19.24
CA ARG A 145 27.93 -17.81 -20.25
C ARG A 145 27.53 -16.86 -21.40
N MET A 146 26.39 -16.20 -21.31
CA MET A 146 25.97 -15.18 -22.28
C MET A 146 25.50 -13.99 -21.48
N GLY A 147 26.13 -12.83 -21.67
CA GLY A 147 25.85 -11.57 -20.98
C GLY A 147 24.47 -10.96 -21.28
N ARG A 148 23.40 -11.74 -21.14
CA ARG A 148 22.02 -11.27 -21.09
C ARG A 148 21.53 -11.48 -19.66
N ILE A 149 21.30 -10.36 -18.97
CA ILE A 149 20.45 -10.32 -17.79
C ILE A 149 19.06 -10.74 -18.29
N LEU A 150 18.63 -11.96 -17.97
CA LEU A 150 17.27 -12.38 -18.25
C LEU A 150 16.37 -11.63 -17.26
N CYS A 151 15.57 -10.70 -17.76
CA CYS A 151 14.43 -10.19 -17.01
C CYS A 151 13.55 -11.41 -16.68
N ASN A 152 13.57 -11.90 -15.45
CA ASN A 152 12.62 -12.91 -15.00
C ASN A 152 11.29 -12.21 -14.80
N GLY A 153 10.44 -12.25 -15.81
CA GLY A 153 9.09 -11.71 -15.73
C GLY A 153 8.10 -12.68 -16.35
N GLN A 154 6.92 -12.80 -15.74
CA GLN A 154 5.83 -13.61 -16.25
C GLN A 154 4.68 -12.70 -16.64
N THR A 155 4.24 -12.81 -17.89
CA THR A 155 3.00 -12.17 -18.33
C THR A 155 1.83 -13.03 -17.88
N ARG A 156 0.86 -12.42 -17.21
CA ARG A 156 -0.36 -13.09 -16.76
C ARG A 156 -1.54 -12.11 -16.80
N PRO A 157 -2.77 -12.62 -16.93
CA PRO A 157 -3.96 -11.82 -16.67
C PRO A 157 -3.92 -11.25 -15.25
N VAL A 158 -4.29 -9.98 -15.09
CA VAL A 158 -4.29 -9.34 -13.76
C VAL A 158 -5.19 -10.08 -12.76
N SER A 159 -6.33 -10.63 -13.19
CA SER A 159 -7.22 -11.41 -12.33
C SER A 159 -6.55 -12.63 -11.70
N LYS A 160 -5.47 -13.11 -12.33
CA LYS A 160 -4.69 -14.28 -11.92
C LYS A 160 -3.49 -13.93 -11.05
N VAL A 161 -3.22 -12.66 -10.81
CA VAL A 161 -2.02 -12.24 -10.04
C VAL A 161 -2.17 -12.62 -8.57
N ALA A 162 -3.32 -12.33 -7.95
CA ALA A 162 -3.57 -12.71 -6.55
C ALA A 162 -3.33 -14.21 -6.28
N GLU A 163 -3.94 -15.09 -7.08
CA GLU A 163 -3.76 -16.55 -6.93
C GLU A 163 -2.32 -17.02 -7.24
N SER A 164 -1.60 -16.30 -8.09
CA SER A 164 -0.23 -16.66 -8.48
C SER A 164 0.82 -16.24 -7.44
N PHE A 165 0.51 -15.23 -6.60
CA PHE A 165 1.45 -14.63 -5.66
C PHE A 165 0.85 -14.53 -4.24
N LEU A 166 0.36 -15.66 -3.73
CA LEU A 166 -0.33 -15.82 -2.42
C LEU A 166 0.42 -15.30 -1.19
N HIS A 167 1.73 -15.08 -1.29
CA HIS A 167 2.59 -14.59 -0.21
C HIS A 167 3.11 -13.21 -0.55
N SER A 168 2.24 -12.33 -1.02
CA SER A 168 2.54 -10.93 -1.27
C SER A 168 1.37 -10.10 -0.74
N ASP A 169 1.69 -8.98 -0.10
CA ASP A 169 0.69 -8.09 0.45
C ASP A 169 0.18 -7.12 -0.60
N LEU A 170 1.07 -6.63 -1.46
CA LEU A 170 0.75 -5.60 -2.44
C LEU A 170 1.21 -5.97 -3.84
N LEU A 171 0.49 -5.44 -4.83
CA LEU A 171 0.90 -5.35 -6.22
C LEU A 171 0.93 -3.88 -6.63
N ILE A 172 2.08 -3.40 -7.10
CA ILE A 172 2.20 -2.10 -7.77
C ILE A 172 2.20 -2.35 -9.27
N MET A 173 1.27 -1.75 -10.00
CA MET A 173 1.21 -1.80 -11.46
C MET A 173 1.43 -0.42 -12.06
N VAL A 174 2.24 -0.34 -13.10
CA VAL A 174 2.58 0.89 -13.81
C VAL A 174 2.51 0.68 -15.32
N SER A 175 2.04 1.69 -16.05
CA SER A 175 1.98 1.67 -17.52
C SER A 175 2.38 3.01 -18.12
N ASP A 176 2.92 2.95 -19.34
CA ASP A 176 3.16 4.11 -20.20
C ASP A 176 1.88 4.63 -20.89
N GLY A 177 0.74 3.95 -20.72
CA GLY A 177 -0.50 4.27 -21.42
C GLY A 177 -0.43 3.97 -22.93
N LYS A 178 0.52 3.13 -23.35
CA LYS A 178 0.68 2.66 -24.73
C LYS A 178 0.54 1.15 -24.72
N ASN A 179 1.66 0.42 -24.70
CA ASN A 179 1.70 -1.02 -24.92
C ASN A 179 2.36 -1.78 -23.77
N HIS A 180 2.83 -1.08 -22.73
CA HIS A 180 3.63 -1.70 -21.69
C HIS A 180 2.98 -1.50 -20.33
N THR A 181 2.71 -2.63 -19.67
CA THR A 181 2.26 -2.67 -18.29
C THR A 181 3.17 -3.60 -17.49
N TYR A 182 3.83 -3.04 -16.48
CA TYR A 182 4.69 -3.78 -15.57
C TYR A 182 4.05 -3.89 -14.19
N GLY A 183 4.21 -5.04 -13.56
CA GLY A 183 3.78 -5.26 -12.18
C GLY A 183 4.91 -5.72 -11.28
N PHE A 184 4.83 -5.30 -10.03
CA PHE A 184 5.77 -5.63 -8.96
C PHE A 184 4.97 -6.13 -7.78
N VAL A 185 5.29 -7.32 -7.28
CA VAL A 185 4.67 -7.86 -6.05
C VAL A 185 5.59 -7.64 -4.86
N GLY A 186 4.99 -7.26 -3.73
CA GLY A 186 5.73 -6.80 -2.57
C GLY A 186 5.09 -7.14 -1.25
N GLU A 187 5.85 -6.86 -0.20
CA GLU A 187 5.56 -7.19 1.19
C GLU A 187 5.47 -5.94 2.05
N VAL A 188 4.61 -5.94 3.05
CA VAL A 188 4.47 -4.79 3.95
C VAL A 188 4.48 -5.24 5.41
N GLU A 189 5.28 -4.58 6.23
CA GLU A 189 5.41 -4.91 7.66
C GLU A 189 5.42 -3.64 8.50
N GLY A 190 4.28 -3.35 9.13
CA GLY A 190 4.06 -2.15 9.95
C GLY A 190 4.54 -2.30 11.39
N HIS A 191 4.79 -3.52 11.88
CA HIS A 191 5.17 -3.78 13.26
C HIS A 191 6.69 -4.02 13.43
N HIS A 192 7.23 -4.94 12.62
CA HIS A 192 8.59 -5.48 12.66
C HIS A 192 9.37 -5.26 11.35
N GLY A 193 9.33 -4.05 10.77
CA GLY A 193 9.89 -3.78 9.45
C GLY A 193 11.40 -4.06 9.33
N GLU A 194 12.12 -4.18 10.45
CA GLU A 194 13.52 -4.63 10.47
C GLU A 194 13.72 -6.08 9.99
N GLN A 195 12.68 -6.92 10.05
CA GLN A 195 12.75 -8.31 9.59
C GLN A 195 12.87 -8.41 8.07
N LEU A 196 12.35 -7.43 7.32
CA LEU A 196 12.42 -7.37 5.86
C LEU A 196 13.88 -7.36 5.34
N PHE A 197 14.86 -7.05 6.19
CA PHE A 197 16.27 -7.05 5.80
C PHE A 197 16.98 -8.38 6.07
N ARG A 198 16.28 -9.38 6.60
CA ARG A 198 16.83 -10.68 6.96
C ARG A 198 16.43 -11.70 5.91
N SER A 199 17.38 -12.47 5.38
CA SER A 199 17.13 -13.56 4.43
C SER A 199 16.11 -14.55 4.97
N SER A 200 16.18 -14.82 6.28
CA SER A 200 15.27 -15.73 6.99
C SER A 200 13.80 -15.29 6.96
N TYR A 201 13.49 -14.01 6.69
CA TYR A 201 12.11 -13.57 6.47
C TYR A 201 11.54 -14.15 5.16
N TYR A 202 12.37 -14.18 4.12
CA TYR A 202 12.00 -14.60 2.77
C TYR A 202 12.18 -16.10 2.51
N GLU A 203 13.02 -16.76 3.31
CA GLU A 203 13.30 -18.21 3.23
C GLU A 203 12.22 -19.07 3.90
N LYS A 204 11.32 -18.47 4.68
CA LYS A 204 10.15 -19.18 5.24
C LYS A 204 9.35 -19.87 4.13
N ASN A 205 8.69 -20.98 4.49
CA ASN A 205 7.84 -21.77 3.58
C ASN A 205 8.55 -22.16 2.28
N GLY A 206 9.81 -22.63 2.36
CA GLY A 206 10.58 -23.08 1.19
C GLY A 206 11.02 -21.95 0.25
N GLY A 207 11.11 -20.72 0.77
CA GLY A 207 11.60 -19.57 0.03
C GLY A 207 10.63 -19.02 -1.02
N ILE A 208 9.38 -19.49 -1.06
CA ILE A 208 8.40 -19.09 -2.08
C ILE A 208 8.20 -17.57 -2.09
N LYS A 209 8.08 -16.98 -0.91
CA LYS A 209 8.00 -15.53 -0.71
C LYS A 209 9.18 -14.81 -1.38
N GLY A 210 10.40 -15.25 -1.05
CA GLY A 210 11.63 -14.68 -1.61
C GLY A 210 11.79 -14.80 -3.12
N ARG A 211 11.12 -15.75 -3.79
CA ARG A 211 11.21 -15.97 -5.24
C ARG A 211 10.46 -14.92 -6.07
N TYR A 212 9.47 -14.25 -5.48
CA TYR A 212 8.59 -13.34 -6.21
C TYR A 212 8.62 -11.90 -5.69
N THR A 213 8.84 -11.70 -4.39
CA THR A 213 8.88 -10.36 -3.79
C THR A 213 10.02 -9.50 -4.36
N THR A 214 9.68 -8.46 -5.12
CA THR A 214 10.65 -7.51 -5.71
C THR A 214 10.91 -6.30 -4.82
N PHE A 215 9.90 -5.89 -4.04
CA PHE A 215 10.01 -4.83 -3.07
C PHE A 215 9.41 -5.20 -1.72
N ALA A 216 9.78 -4.45 -0.68
CA ALA A 216 9.08 -4.47 0.59
C ALA A 216 8.95 -3.05 1.17
N ILE A 217 7.96 -2.85 2.04
CA ILE A 217 7.73 -1.59 2.73
C ILE A 217 7.63 -1.88 4.22
N GLY A 218 8.46 -1.22 5.04
CA GLY A 218 8.53 -1.56 6.45
C GLY A 218 8.66 -0.35 7.35
N ALA A 219 8.10 -0.45 8.55
CA ALA A 219 8.32 0.52 9.62
C ALA A 219 9.02 -0.11 10.81
N SER A 220 10.14 0.48 11.25
CA SER A 220 10.87 0.00 12.44
C SER A 220 11.75 1.04 13.11
N ASP A 221 12.20 0.74 14.33
CA ASP A 221 13.17 1.54 15.10
C ASP A 221 14.63 1.30 14.70
N ARG A 222 14.86 0.69 13.53
CA ARG A 222 16.21 0.50 13.01
C ARG A 222 16.89 1.85 12.87
N LYS A 223 18.10 1.96 13.42
CA LYS A 223 18.84 3.23 13.50
C LYS A 223 19.72 3.47 12.30
N LYS A 224 20.14 2.40 11.60
CA LYS A 224 21.07 2.48 10.45
C LYS A 224 20.85 1.42 9.37
N PHE A 225 21.17 1.77 8.13
CA PHE A 225 21.47 0.86 7.01
C PHE A 225 22.86 1.18 6.48
N ASP A 226 23.73 0.19 6.31
CA ASP A 226 25.07 0.36 5.71
C ASP A 226 25.80 1.62 6.20
N ASP A 227 25.85 1.79 7.54
CA ASP A 227 26.39 2.93 8.29
C ASP A 227 25.66 4.28 8.19
N VAL A 228 24.66 4.40 7.31
CA VAL A 228 23.79 5.57 7.19
C VAL A 228 22.81 5.63 8.35
N VAL A 229 22.75 6.75 9.07
CA VAL A 229 21.74 6.98 10.12
C VAL A 229 20.41 7.32 9.46
N ILE A 230 19.37 6.52 9.75
CA ILE A 230 18.06 6.61 9.09
C ILE A 230 16.95 7.10 10.03
N LYS A 231 17.32 7.48 11.25
CA LYS A 231 16.38 8.02 12.24
C LYS A 231 15.62 9.21 11.65
N ASP A 232 14.33 9.29 11.91
CA ASP A 232 13.43 10.37 11.50
C ASP A 232 13.21 10.48 9.97
N ASN A 233 13.79 9.58 9.17
CA ASN A 233 13.74 9.62 7.72
C ASN A 233 12.93 8.47 7.12
N ILE A 234 12.58 8.63 5.84
CA ILE A 234 12.14 7.57 4.95
C ILE A 234 13.29 7.30 3.99
N VAL A 235 13.64 6.03 3.79
CA VAL A 235 14.77 5.63 2.96
C VAL A 235 14.41 4.46 2.07
N LEU A 236 15.01 4.42 0.89
CA LEU A 236 14.99 3.26 0.00
C LEU A 236 16.36 2.58 0.09
N ALA A 237 16.35 1.33 0.53
CA ALA A 237 17.56 0.51 0.67
C ALA A 237 17.41 -0.80 -0.12
N LYS A 238 18.49 -1.57 -0.24
CA LYS A 238 18.45 -2.92 -0.83
C LYS A 238 18.80 -3.96 0.22
N ASP A 239 18.15 -5.11 0.15
CA ASP A 239 18.61 -6.30 0.88
C ASP A 239 19.79 -6.97 0.17
N GLU A 240 20.31 -8.06 0.76
CA GLU A 240 21.42 -8.84 0.21
C GLU A 240 21.12 -9.54 -1.13
N LYS A 241 19.84 -9.68 -1.50
CA LYS A 241 19.39 -10.23 -2.79
C LYS A 241 19.01 -9.13 -3.79
N GLY A 242 19.23 -7.87 -3.42
CA GLY A 242 18.91 -6.71 -4.25
C GLY A 242 17.44 -6.31 -4.24
N ARG A 243 16.59 -6.85 -3.35
CA ARG A 243 15.20 -6.40 -3.22
C ARG A 243 15.16 -4.98 -2.68
N LEU A 244 14.29 -4.14 -3.23
CA LEU A 244 14.13 -2.76 -2.81
C LEU A 244 13.25 -2.66 -1.58
N ILE A 245 13.72 -2.00 -0.53
CA ILE A 245 12.99 -1.85 0.73
C ILE A 245 12.78 -0.37 1.03
N LEU A 246 11.52 0.08 0.93
CA LEU A 246 11.10 1.41 1.37
C LEU A 246 10.85 1.36 2.88
N HIS A 247 11.76 1.96 3.63
CA HIS A 247 11.75 1.92 5.09
C HIS A 247 11.34 3.25 5.69
N PHE A 248 10.38 3.19 6.62
CA PHE A 248 9.94 4.29 7.45
C PHE A 248 10.56 4.14 8.85
N SER A 249 11.29 5.15 9.30
CA SER A 249 11.70 5.21 10.69
C SER A 249 10.48 5.32 11.60
N ASN A 250 10.40 4.50 12.65
CA ASN A 250 9.39 4.66 13.70
C ASN A 250 9.44 6.04 14.40
N SER A 251 10.57 6.75 14.27
CA SER A 251 10.73 8.10 14.79
C SER A 251 10.28 9.19 13.80
N ASN A 252 10.07 8.85 12.53
CA ASN A 252 9.57 9.77 11.51
C ASN A 252 8.15 10.26 11.87
N ALA A 253 7.87 11.54 11.55
CA ALA A 253 6.61 12.18 11.89
C ALA A 253 5.39 11.47 11.27
N PHE A 254 5.48 11.02 10.01
CA PHE A 254 4.41 10.29 9.33
C PHE A 254 3.99 9.04 10.11
N PHE A 255 4.96 8.21 10.50
CA PHE A 255 4.66 6.97 11.22
C PHE A 255 4.23 7.23 12.67
N LYS A 256 4.73 8.29 13.31
CA LYS A 256 4.24 8.74 14.63
C LYS A 256 2.78 9.18 14.58
N SER A 257 2.40 9.97 13.57
CA SER A 257 1.02 10.41 13.35
C SER A 257 0.09 9.23 13.11
N PHE A 258 0.52 8.23 12.31
CA PHE A 258 -0.24 7.00 12.14
C PHE A 258 -0.47 6.24 13.46
N LYS A 259 0.59 6.05 14.27
CA LYS A 259 0.45 5.45 15.62
C LYS A 259 -0.48 6.26 16.52
N HIS A 260 -0.42 7.58 16.43
CA HIS A 260 -1.27 8.46 17.21
C HIS A 260 -2.75 8.32 16.78
N ALA A 261 -3.05 8.26 15.48
CA ALA A 261 -4.40 7.99 14.99
C ALA A 261 -4.95 6.62 15.47
N ILE A 262 -4.10 5.58 15.51
CA ILE A 262 -4.47 4.27 16.10
C ILE A 262 -4.84 4.43 17.58
N ASN A 263 -4.06 5.19 18.36
CA ASN A 263 -4.36 5.44 19.77
C ASN A 263 -5.68 6.20 19.95
N ASN A 264 -5.96 7.18 19.08
CA ASN A 264 -7.23 7.91 19.11
C ASN A 264 -8.41 6.97 18.84
N MET A 265 -8.29 6.10 17.83
CA MET A 265 -9.32 5.09 17.54
C MET A 265 -9.52 4.09 18.68
N GLU A 266 -8.44 3.72 19.40
CA GLU A 266 -8.54 2.91 20.61
C GLU A 266 -9.36 3.60 21.70
N LEU A 267 -9.10 4.88 21.95
CA LEU A 267 -9.84 5.69 22.93
C LEU A 267 -11.31 5.80 22.54
N CYS A 268 -11.61 6.11 21.27
CA CYS A 268 -12.98 6.15 20.74
C CYS A 268 -13.72 4.83 20.98
N LEU A 269 -13.13 3.70 20.57
CA LEU A 269 -13.74 2.38 20.72
C LEU A 269 -13.84 1.92 22.18
N SER A 270 -13.00 2.45 23.06
CA SER A 270 -13.10 2.22 24.51
C SER A 270 -14.16 3.12 25.18
N GLY A 271 -14.76 4.07 24.46
CA GLY A 271 -15.76 5.00 24.97
C GLY A 271 -15.20 6.26 25.61
N HIS A 272 -13.94 6.59 25.35
CA HIS A 272 -13.24 7.77 25.86
C HIS A 272 -13.12 8.88 24.81
N PHE A 273 -14.18 9.12 24.04
CA PHE A 273 -14.24 10.18 23.02
C PHE A 273 -13.82 11.55 23.55
N SER A 274 -14.22 11.89 24.78
CA SER A 274 -13.87 13.15 25.44
C SER A 274 -12.37 13.33 25.67
N ASN A 275 -11.57 12.27 25.54
CA ASN A 275 -10.13 12.29 25.78
C ASN A 275 -9.34 12.29 24.47
N VAL A 276 -10.03 12.35 23.33
CA VAL A 276 -9.40 12.39 22.00
C VAL A 276 -9.27 13.85 21.59
N GLU A 277 -8.02 14.31 21.46
CA GLU A 277 -7.69 15.65 20.98
C GLU A 277 -6.82 15.54 19.74
N GLY A 278 -7.14 16.34 18.72
CA GLY A 278 -6.29 16.49 17.55
C GLY A 278 -5.00 17.23 17.89
N LEU A 279 -3.95 16.95 17.13
CA LEU A 279 -2.65 17.62 17.27
C LEU A 279 -2.62 19.01 16.62
N ASP A 280 -3.58 19.27 15.73
CA ASP A 280 -3.74 20.51 14.97
C ASP A 280 -5.19 20.64 14.47
N ASP A 281 -5.53 21.79 13.87
CA ASP A 281 -6.89 22.08 13.40
C ASP A 281 -7.37 21.12 12.30
N SER A 282 -6.48 20.70 11.41
CA SER A 282 -6.81 19.73 10.35
C SER A 282 -7.14 18.37 10.94
N HIS A 283 -6.37 17.92 11.93
CA HIS A 283 -6.64 16.70 12.67
C HIS A 283 -8.00 16.78 13.37
N ASN A 284 -8.29 17.89 14.05
CA ASN A 284 -9.57 18.09 14.74
C ASN A 284 -10.76 17.99 13.76
N LYS A 285 -10.65 18.54 12.55
CA LYS A 285 -11.68 18.39 11.51
C LYS A 285 -11.90 16.93 11.12
N ILE A 286 -10.83 16.16 10.90
CA ILE A 286 -10.95 14.73 10.57
C ILE A 286 -11.56 13.93 11.73
N LEU A 287 -11.19 14.24 12.98
CA LEU A 287 -11.82 13.65 14.17
C LEU A 287 -13.32 13.96 14.23
N SER A 288 -13.74 15.20 13.95
CA SER A 288 -15.16 15.56 13.88
C SER A 288 -15.91 14.77 12.79
N ILE A 289 -15.27 14.47 11.66
CA ILE A 289 -15.86 13.63 10.61
C ILE A 289 -16.05 12.20 11.12
N VAL A 290 -15.03 11.62 11.76
CA VAL A 290 -15.11 10.28 12.37
C VAL A 290 -16.21 10.22 13.43
N GLU A 291 -16.32 11.23 14.28
CA GLU A 291 -17.37 11.37 15.29
C GLU A 291 -18.77 11.45 14.64
N SER A 292 -18.94 12.31 13.63
CA SER A 292 -20.22 12.44 12.91
C SER A 292 -20.63 11.19 12.12
N GLY A 293 -19.66 10.33 11.83
CA GLY A 293 -19.84 9.04 11.15
C GLY A 293 -19.99 7.84 12.08
N TRP A 294 -19.91 8.05 13.40
CA TRP A 294 -19.78 6.97 14.37
C TRP A 294 -20.93 5.96 14.37
N GLU A 295 -22.16 6.47 14.23
CA GLU A 295 -23.40 5.68 14.19
C GLU A 295 -23.77 5.25 12.77
N LYS A 296 -23.07 5.77 11.75
CA LYS A 296 -23.35 5.48 10.34
C LYS A 296 -22.65 4.21 9.88
N ASN A 297 -22.99 3.76 8.66
CA ASN A 297 -22.30 2.65 8.04
C ASN A 297 -20.80 2.98 7.89
N VAL A 298 -19.92 2.08 8.31
CA VAL A 298 -18.47 2.26 8.23
C VAL A 298 -18.00 2.52 6.80
N GLN A 299 -18.69 1.95 5.80
CA GLN A 299 -18.38 2.14 4.39
C GLN A 299 -18.61 3.59 3.95
N ASP A 300 -19.66 4.23 4.44
CA ASP A 300 -19.94 5.65 4.16
C ASP A 300 -18.86 6.55 4.77
N LEU A 301 -18.40 6.21 5.98
CA LEU A 301 -17.31 6.93 6.63
C LEU A 301 -15.98 6.77 5.89
N ILE A 302 -15.64 5.54 5.47
CA ILE A 302 -14.46 5.27 4.64
C ILE A 302 -14.52 6.12 3.36
N TYR A 303 -15.65 6.07 2.65
CA TYR A 303 -15.87 6.83 1.41
C TYR A 303 -15.73 8.35 1.61
N ASN A 304 -16.27 8.89 2.71
CA ASN A 304 -16.15 10.32 3.01
C ASN A 304 -14.69 10.72 3.30
N LEU A 305 -13.92 9.88 3.98
CA LEU A 305 -12.50 10.15 4.22
C LEU A 305 -11.70 10.03 2.92
N GLU A 306 -12.01 9.05 2.06
CA GLU A 306 -11.35 8.90 0.76
C GLU A 306 -11.50 10.13 -0.13
N LYS A 307 -12.65 10.82 -0.08
CA LYS A 307 -12.88 12.06 -0.82
C LYS A 307 -12.01 13.24 -0.36
N ILE A 308 -11.49 13.19 0.85
CA ILE A 308 -10.66 14.24 1.43
C ILE A 308 -9.18 14.00 1.10
N ILE A 309 -8.80 12.76 0.81
CA ILE A 309 -7.44 12.40 0.45
C ILE A 309 -7.13 13.00 -0.93
N GLU A 310 -6.09 13.82 -0.98
CA GLU A 310 -5.58 14.42 -2.20
C GLU A 310 -4.71 13.40 -2.95
N TYR A 311 -5.31 12.78 -3.96
CA TYR A 311 -4.65 11.82 -4.82
C TYR A 311 -3.89 12.48 -5.97
N ASP A 312 -2.72 11.94 -6.28
CA ASP A 312 -1.92 12.28 -7.47
C ASP A 312 -2.34 11.45 -8.70
N ILE A 313 -3.49 10.78 -8.58
CA ILE A 313 -4.12 10.02 -9.65
C ILE A 313 -5.51 10.59 -9.90
N ASP A 314 -5.93 10.60 -11.15
CA ASP A 314 -7.31 10.91 -11.48
C ASP A 314 -8.18 9.69 -11.15
N LEU A 315 -8.97 9.82 -10.09
CA LEU A 315 -9.92 8.79 -9.69
C LEU A 315 -11.11 8.66 -10.66
N ASN A 316 -11.22 9.53 -11.66
CA ASN A 316 -12.23 9.48 -12.72
C ASN A 316 -11.67 8.97 -14.05
N GLU A 317 -10.34 9.01 -14.26
CA GLU A 317 -9.69 8.56 -15.51
C GLU A 317 -8.99 7.20 -15.29
N TYR A 318 -9.50 6.17 -15.97
CA TYR A 318 -9.02 4.78 -15.88
C TYR A 318 -8.52 4.28 -17.23
N SER A 319 -7.59 3.32 -17.21
CA SER A 319 -7.03 2.67 -18.39
C SER A 319 -6.99 1.14 -18.27
N TYR A 320 -7.22 0.45 -19.38
CA TYR A 320 -7.13 -1.01 -19.54
C TYR A 320 -6.36 -1.35 -20.83
N GLN A 321 -5.69 -2.51 -20.88
CA GLN A 321 -4.93 -2.99 -22.04
C GLN A 321 -5.69 -4.15 -22.70
N THR A 322 -6.10 -3.99 -23.97
CA THR A 322 -6.65 -5.11 -24.77
C THR A 322 -5.72 -5.45 -25.91
N ASP A 323 -5.33 -6.72 -26.02
CA ASP A 323 -4.74 -7.24 -27.25
C ASP A 323 -5.89 -7.49 -28.24
N SER A 324 -5.91 -6.74 -29.35
CA SER A 324 -6.75 -7.05 -30.50
C SER A 324 -5.88 -7.71 -31.59
N ASP A 325 -6.45 -8.68 -32.31
CA ASP A 325 -5.79 -9.40 -33.41
C ASP A 325 -5.38 -8.48 -34.59
N GLU A 326 -5.76 -7.20 -34.58
CA GLU A 326 -5.46 -6.22 -35.62
C GLU A 326 -4.43 -5.14 -35.21
N GLY A 327 -3.85 -5.21 -34.00
CA GLY A 327 -2.72 -4.34 -33.61
C GLY A 327 -3.06 -2.88 -33.28
N ASP A 328 -4.34 -2.49 -33.36
CA ASP A 328 -4.81 -1.17 -32.94
C ASP A 328 -5.45 -1.23 -31.55
N VAL A 329 -4.86 -0.48 -30.61
CA VAL A 329 -5.32 -0.33 -29.22
C VAL A 329 -6.44 0.71 -29.17
N ILE A 330 -7.66 0.30 -28.80
CA ILE A 330 -8.82 1.20 -28.70
C ILE A 330 -9.15 1.48 -27.23
N TRP A 331 -8.94 2.75 -26.84
CA TRP A 331 -9.16 3.29 -25.50
C TRP A 331 -10.61 3.73 -25.27
N LYS A 332 -11.22 3.38 -24.13
CA LYS A 332 -12.56 3.89 -23.75
C LYS A 332 -12.65 4.25 -22.25
N PRO A 333 -13.24 5.41 -21.88
CA PRO A 333 -13.45 5.81 -20.48
C PRO A 333 -14.72 5.17 -19.87
N SER A 334 -14.82 5.13 -18.52
CA SER A 334 -16.04 4.69 -17.81
C SER A 334 -16.34 5.50 -16.54
N PRO A 335 -17.62 5.85 -16.24
CA PRO A 335 -18.02 6.73 -15.14
C PRO A 335 -18.50 5.98 -13.87
N ILE A 336 -18.10 6.54 -12.72
CA ILE A 336 -18.65 6.47 -11.34
C ILE A 336 -19.71 5.39 -10.98
N ALA A 337 -19.30 4.49 -10.06
CA ALA A 337 -20.03 3.83 -8.94
C ALA A 337 -20.06 2.29 -8.93
N ILE A 338 -19.60 1.72 -7.79
CA ILE A 338 -19.72 0.33 -7.30
C ILE A 338 -18.70 -0.67 -7.87
N ALA A 339 -18.35 -1.66 -7.01
CA ALA A 339 -17.45 -2.79 -7.21
C ALA A 339 -17.35 -3.30 -8.66
N ASN A 340 -16.12 -3.68 -9.04
CA ASN A 340 -15.69 -4.22 -10.35
C ASN A 340 -15.08 -3.23 -11.36
N GLN A 341 -14.32 -2.20 -10.95
CA GLN A 341 -13.39 -1.53 -11.89
C GLN A 341 -12.11 -1.05 -11.19
N TYR A 342 -10.95 -1.56 -11.61
CA TYR A 342 -9.62 -0.99 -11.41
C TYR A 342 -8.67 -1.66 -12.38
N TYR A 343 -7.96 -0.85 -13.17
CA TYR A 343 -6.77 -1.37 -13.84
C TYR A 343 -5.59 -0.46 -13.67
N LEU A 344 -5.66 0.77 -14.16
CA LEU A 344 -4.66 1.78 -13.86
C LEU A 344 -5.32 3.15 -13.86
N HIS A 345 -4.92 4.01 -12.92
CA HIS A 345 -5.34 5.41 -12.89
C HIS A 345 -4.28 6.27 -13.55
N LYS A 346 -4.71 7.26 -14.32
CA LYS A 346 -3.77 8.22 -14.88
C LYS A 346 -3.20 9.11 -13.78
N LEU A 347 -1.91 9.40 -13.84
CA LEU A 347 -1.27 10.37 -12.97
C LEU A 347 -1.75 11.78 -13.32
N ASN A 348 -1.99 12.61 -12.31
CA ASN A 348 -2.20 14.03 -12.50
C ASN A 348 -0.87 14.60 -13.02
N SER A 349 -0.86 15.09 -14.27
CA SER A 349 0.36 15.64 -14.87
C SER A 349 0.85 16.79 -14.00
N VAL A 350 2.11 16.75 -13.55
CA VAL A 350 2.72 17.89 -12.87
C VAL A 350 2.80 19.02 -13.89
N GLY A 351 1.95 20.04 -13.72
CA GLY A 351 1.99 21.29 -14.50
C GLY A 351 3.20 22.15 -14.14
#